data_AF-A0AAW0YT36-F1
#
_entry.id   AF-A0AAW0YT36-F1
#
_cell.length_a   1.000
_cell.length_b   1.000
_cell.length_c   1.000
_cell.angle_alpha   90.00
_cell.angle_beta   90.00
_cell.angle_gamma   90.00
#
_symmetry.space_group_name_H-M   'P 1'
#
loop_
_entity.id
_entity.type
_entity.pdbx_description
1 polymer ?
#
loop_
_entity_poly.entity_id
_entity_poly.type
_entity_poly.pdbx_seq_one_letter_code
_entity_poly.pdbx_strand_id
1 'polypeptide(L)'
;MRFSLSTALLGSIPFLTMISALPNITRTGKYLYDESGSRFYIKGVAYQPQGQLAASSAANDANGGFPEPSSYVDPLSSPQNCTRDLPYLQQLGVNAIRVYSVNASLNHDECMRTFSGAGIYVLLDVSLPLNGSIDRSSPSWSTNLLNSYITTIDKFRNYDNILGFNIGNEVINQVGNSNAGPYVKAAARDIKAYLKSVGSTALVGYAAVDGDADFRNSLAEYLTCGGDSIAVDLYGLNNYEWCGNENLNSSNWNTITSGFANIPVATYMSEYGCIFSPPRLWTEVAALYTSPVSDVFSGGMAYSYFPTADGYGMVTFSADGNTVTTSQDFTRLATQYNATNPANAPVKSSVTAGQLDCPPEGASLLASSNLPPTPDESVCNCVNQNALACHVLQSTANEPTVLGSLLDYACSLLGSSNSGTSCDAIGGNGTAGTYGQLSFCSPAIKLSYAMSAYYEFNPIPSSCDFGGNATLSSNRPNTAQDATSAAASCLASEPSGGVFTPSASGPSGTATSTNSASTSARTTAATSSQASSSGERLSVEGVLGRWLGMGVGLLGVFIGGGLLFL
;
A
#
# COMPACT_ATOMS: atom_id res chain seq x y z
N MET A 1 -3.38 -4.77 -84.14
CA MET A 1 -3.74 -4.13 -82.86
C MET A 1 -3.32 -5.07 -81.74
N ARG A 2 -2.36 -4.68 -80.91
CA ARG A 2 -1.88 -5.46 -79.76
C ARG A 2 -2.53 -4.88 -78.51
N PHE A 3 -3.34 -5.66 -77.80
CA PHE A 3 -3.90 -5.28 -76.50
C PHE A 3 -2.95 -5.77 -75.39
N SER A 4 -2.50 -4.85 -74.56
CA SER A 4 -1.72 -5.12 -73.35
C SER A 4 -2.67 -5.29 -72.17
N LEU A 5 -2.57 -6.42 -71.48
CA LEU A 5 -3.24 -6.67 -70.20
C LEU A 5 -2.46 -5.94 -69.10
N SER A 6 -3.09 -4.98 -68.43
CA SER A 6 -2.55 -4.35 -67.22
C SER A 6 -3.19 -5.00 -65.99
N THR A 7 -2.39 -5.75 -65.24
CA THR A 7 -2.71 -6.33 -63.94
C THR A 7 -2.73 -5.23 -62.89
N ALA A 8 -3.88 -4.97 -62.28
CA ALA A 8 -4.00 -4.05 -61.14
C ALA A 8 -3.61 -4.78 -59.85
N LEU A 9 -2.53 -4.32 -59.21
CA LEU A 9 -2.06 -4.78 -57.91
C LEU A 9 -2.86 -4.06 -56.81
N LEU A 10 -3.83 -4.75 -56.20
CA LEU A 10 -4.53 -4.27 -54.99
C LEU A 10 -3.57 -4.36 -53.81
N GLY A 11 -2.99 -3.22 -53.42
CA GLY A 11 -2.19 -3.08 -52.20
C GLY A 11 -3.09 -3.15 -50.97
N SER A 12 -2.87 -4.16 -50.12
CA SER A 12 -3.44 -4.28 -48.79
C SER A 12 -2.85 -3.19 -47.88
N ILE A 13 -3.67 -2.19 -47.54
CA ILE A 13 -3.34 -1.18 -46.54
C ILE A 13 -3.50 -1.86 -45.16
N PRO A 14 -2.45 -1.93 -44.32
CA PRO A 14 -2.60 -2.40 -42.95
C PRO A 14 -3.48 -1.40 -42.20
N PHE A 15 -4.64 -1.86 -41.71
CA PHE A 15 -5.43 -1.11 -40.73
C PHE A 15 -4.55 -0.93 -39.49
N LEU A 16 -4.06 0.29 -39.24
CA LEU A 16 -3.58 0.65 -37.91
C LEU A 16 -4.78 0.51 -36.96
N THR A 17 -4.77 -0.52 -36.12
CA THR A 17 -5.65 -0.61 -34.96
C THR A 17 -5.32 0.58 -34.06
N MET A 18 -6.16 1.61 -34.09
CA MET A 18 -6.13 2.67 -33.09
C MET A 18 -6.48 2.01 -31.75
N ILE A 19 -5.48 1.79 -30.91
CA ILE A 19 -5.71 1.35 -29.53
C ILE A 19 -6.35 2.54 -28.82
N SER A 20 -7.67 2.47 -28.62
CA SER A 20 -8.38 3.43 -27.77
C SER A 20 -7.96 3.20 -26.33
N ALA A 21 -7.78 4.28 -25.58
CA ALA A 21 -7.70 4.17 -24.13
C ALA A 21 -8.96 3.50 -23.58
N LEU A 22 -8.82 2.74 -22.49
CA LEU A 22 -9.96 2.21 -21.76
C LEU A 22 -10.80 3.34 -21.17
N PRO A 23 -12.14 3.21 -21.13
CA PRO A 23 -13.00 4.19 -20.49
C PRO A 23 -12.62 4.38 -19.03
N ASN A 24 -12.64 5.62 -18.53
CA ASN A 24 -12.46 5.84 -17.11
C ASN A 24 -13.63 5.26 -16.31
N ILE A 25 -13.32 4.54 -15.24
CA ILE A 25 -14.32 4.06 -14.28
C ILE A 25 -14.45 5.07 -13.16
N THR A 26 -15.67 5.51 -12.90
CA THR A 26 -15.98 6.54 -11.91
C THR A 26 -16.99 6.04 -10.89
N ARG A 27 -16.90 6.54 -9.66
CA ARG A 27 -17.90 6.29 -8.62
C ARG A 27 -19.05 7.29 -8.74
N THR A 28 -20.28 6.82 -8.55
CA THR A 28 -21.45 7.64 -8.29
C THR A 28 -22.23 6.97 -7.18
N GLY A 29 -22.36 7.63 -6.02
CA GLY A 29 -22.87 6.99 -4.80
C GLY A 29 -22.05 5.74 -4.43
N LYS A 30 -22.73 4.61 -4.22
CA LYS A 30 -22.11 3.31 -3.90
C LYS A 30 -21.78 2.43 -5.11
N TYR A 31 -21.76 3.02 -6.30
CA TYR A 31 -21.82 2.31 -7.57
C TYR A 31 -20.74 2.81 -8.54
N LEU A 32 -20.04 1.87 -9.19
CA LEU A 32 -19.09 2.14 -10.28
C LEU A 32 -19.76 2.20 -11.66
N TYR A 33 -19.30 3.13 -12.50
CA TYR A 33 -19.79 3.33 -13.87
C TYR A 33 -18.66 3.67 -14.83
N ASP A 34 -18.76 3.19 -16.06
CA ASP A 34 -17.94 3.67 -17.16
C ASP A 34 -18.39 5.05 -17.68
N GLU A 35 -17.67 5.57 -18.67
CA GLU A 35 -17.96 6.87 -19.32
C GLU A 35 -19.29 6.90 -20.07
N SER A 36 -19.79 5.74 -20.53
CA SER A 36 -21.11 5.63 -21.16
C SER A 36 -22.26 5.69 -20.15
N GLY A 37 -21.95 5.60 -18.86
CA GLY A 37 -22.93 5.50 -17.78
C GLY A 37 -23.42 4.08 -17.53
N SER A 38 -22.75 3.07 -18.10
CA SER A 38 -23.04 1.66 -17.85
C SER A 38 -22.41 1.21 -16.54
N ARG A 39 -23.14 0.36 -15.81
CA ARG A 39 -22.74 -0.20 -14.52
C ARG A 39 -21.46 -1.02 -14.70
N PHE A 40 -20.42 -0.67 -13.96
CA PHE A 40 -19.17 -1.43 -13.94
C PHE A 40 -19.15 -2.37 -12.74
N TYR A 41 -18.94 -3.65 -13.00
CA TYR A 41 -18.72 -4.68 -11.98
C TYR A 41 -17.28 -5.18 -12.10
N ILE A 42 -16.58 -5.22 -10.98
CA ILE A 42 -15.24 -5.80 -10.87
C ILE A 42 -15.39 -7.31 -11.02
N LYS A 43 -14.85 -7.86 -12.10
CA LYS A 43 -14.68 -9.30 -12.30
C LYS A 43 -13.19 -9.56 -12.39
N GLY A 44 -12.57 -9.82 -11.25
CA GLY A 44 -11.12 -9.83 -11.19
C GLY A 44 -10.48 -10.99 -10.48
N VAL A 45 -9.15 -10.93 -10.39
CA VAL A 45 -8.32 -11.96 -9.76
C VAL A 45 -7.10 -11.30 -9.10
N ALA A 46 -6.70 -11.82 -7.95
CA ALA A 46 -5.44 -11.46 -7.30
C ALA A 46 -4.26 -11.95 -8.16
N TYR A 47 -3.41 -11.03 -8.61
CA TYR A 47 -2.32 -11.26 -9.55
C TYR A 47 -0.98 -10.84 -8.95
N GLN A 48 -0.52 -11.60 -7.96
CA GLN A 48 0.72 -11.33 -7.23
C GLN A 48 1.43 -12.64 -6.90
N PRO A 49 2.65 -12.89 -7.42
CA PRO A 49 3.48 -13.98 -6.95
C PRO A 49 3.82 -13.78 -5.47
N GLN A 50 3.76 -14.86 -4.70
CA GLN A 50 4.08 -14.83 -3.27
C GLN A 50 5.55 -14.45 -3.06
N GLY A 51 5.77 -13.48 -2.18
CA GLY A 51 7.11 -13.15 -1.68
C GLY A 51 7.62 -14.16 -0.65
N GLN A 52 8.81 -13.93 -0.10
CA GLN A 52 9.28 -14.73 1.03
C GLN A 52 8.43 -14.42 2.27
N LEU A 53 7.83 -15.46 2.86
CA LEU A 53 7.09 -15.32 4.11
C LEU A 53 8.06 -15.01 5.27
N ALA A 54 7.74 -14.01 6.09
CA ALA A 54 8.47 -13.81 7.32
C ALA A 54 8.05 -14.86 8.37
N ALA A 55 8.92 -15.09 9.36
CA ALA A 55 8.63 -16.00 10.45
C ALA A 55 7.50 -15.44 11.34
N SER A 56 6.60 -16.30 11.78
CA SER A 56 5.65 -15.97 12.85
C SER A 56 6.40 -15.59 14.13
N SER A 57 5.86 -14.61 14.86
CA SER A 57 6.43 -14.12 16.10
C SER A 57 5.29 -13.83 17.09
N ALA A 58 5.59 -13.83 18.39
CA ALA A 58 4.60 -13.47 19.41
C ALA A 58 4.06 -12.04 19.23
N ALA A 59 4.87 -11.14 18.65
CA ALA A 59 4.43 -9.80 18.30
C ALA A 59 3.41 -9.81 17.15
N ASN A 60 3.60 -10.67 16.14
CA ASN A 60 2.63 -10.85 15.07
C ASN A 60 1.33 -11.43 15.63
N ASP A 61 1.41 -12.45 16.48
CA ASP A 61 0.24 -13.08 17.11
C ASP A 61 -0.57 -12.08 17.94
N ALA A 62 0.10 -11.22 18.72
CA ALA A 62 -0.56 -10.17 19.50
C ALA A 62 -1.25 -9.10 18.64
N ASN A 63 -0.87 -8.97 17.37
CA ASN A 63 -1.36 -7.97 16.42
C ASN A 63 -2.06 -8.61 15.21
N GLY A 64 -2.75 -9.74 15.40
CA GLY A 64 -3.59 -10.36 14.37
C GLY A 64 -2.88 -11.34 13.44
N GLY A 65 -1.81 -11.99 13.92
CA GLY A 65 -1.35 -13.33 13.54
C GLY A 65 -0.57 -13.48 12.23
N PHE A 66 -0.85 -12.67 11.20
CA PHE A 66 -0.22 -12.87 9.90
C PHE A 66 1.09 -12.08 9.75
N PRO A 67 2.24 -12.75 9.59
CA PRO A 67 3.51 -12.07 9.33
C PRO A 67 3.48 -11.43 7.95
N GLU A 68 3.89 -10.16 7.88
CA GLU A 68 4.09 -9.48 6.61
C GLU A 68 5.27 -10.15 5.84
N PRO A 69 5.18 -10.37 4.52
CA PRO A 69 6.29 -10.91 3.73
C PRO A 69 7.57 -10.07 3.86
N SER A 70 8.74 -10.73 3.86
CA SER A 70 10.04 -10.05 3.90
C SER A 70 10.55 -9.59 2.53
N SER A 71 9.82 -9.92 1.46
CA SER A 71 10.11 -9.50 0.09
C SER A 71 8.84 -9.58 -0.75
N TYR A 72 8.90 -9.04 -1.97
CA TYR A 72 7.85 -9.15 -2.96
C TYR A 72 8.46 -9.29 -4.36
N VAL A 73 7.65 -9.76 -5.30
CA VAL A 73 7.97 -9.83 -6.73
C VAL A 73 7.06 -8.83 -7.44
N ASP A 74 7.59 -7.96 -8.29
CA ASP A 74 6.74 -7.08 -9.11
C ASP A 74 6.20 -7.86 -10.32
N PRO A 75 4.88 -8.16 -10.40
CA PRO A 75 4.33 -8.92 -11.51
C PRO A 75 4.10 -8.08 -12.77
N LEU A 76 4.20 -6.75 -12.67
CA LEU A 76 3.95 -5.80 -13.74
C LEU A 76 5.25 -5.28 -14.39
N SER A 77 6.42 -5.70 -13.91
CA SER A 77 7.71 -5.27 -14.45
C SER A 77 8.31 -6.22 -15.49
N SER A 78 7.65 -7.34 -15.80
CA SER A 78 8.14 -8.33 -16.77
C SER A 78 7.17 -8.47 -17.95
N PRO A 79 7.48 -7.85 -19.10
CA PRO A 79 6.62 -7.92 -20.29
C PRO A 79 6.37 -9.36 -20.76
N GLN A 80 7.38 -10.23 -20.64
CA GLN A 80 7.29 -11.64 -21.00
C GLN A 80 6.27 -12.37 -20.11
N ASN A 81 6.30 -12.14 -18.79
CA ASN A 81 5.36 -12.77 -17.87
C ASN A 81 3.93 -12.26 -18.11
N CYS A 82 3.74 -10.95 -18.28
CA CYS A 82 2.43 -10.37 -18.57
C CYS A 82 1.84 -10.91 -19.89
N THR A 83 2.68 -11.06 -20.92
CA THR A 83 2.28 -11.64 -22.22
C THR A 83 1.96 -13.12 -22.10
N ARG A 84 2.74 -13.89 -21.32
CA ARG A 84 2.50 -15.31 -21.05
C ARG A 84 1.17 -15.53 -20.33
N ASP A 85 0.85 -14.67 -19.36
CA ASP A 85 -0.31 -14.83 -18.48
C ASP A 85 -1.60 -14.27 -19.09
N LEU A 86 -1.51 -13.29 -20.00
CA LEU A 86 -2.68 -12.64 -20.62
C LEU A 86 -3.71 -13.63 -21.22
N PRO A 87 -3.33 -14.65 -22.02
CA PRO A 87 -4.29 -15.60 -22.58
C PRO A 87 -5.14 -16.30 -21.51
N TYR A 88 -4.57 -16.55 -20.33
CA TYR A 88 -5.27 -17.19 -19.22
C TYR A 88 -6.18 -16.20 -18.48
N LEU A 89 -5.76 -14.95 -18.32
CA LEU A 89 -6.64 -13.89 -17.80
C LEU A 89 -7.84 -13.67 -18.74
N GLN A 90 -7.62 -13.67 -20.05
CA GLN A 90 -8.70 -13.61 -21.04
C GLN A 90 -9.61 -14.84 -20.97
N GLN A 91 -9.06 -16.04 -20.77
CA GLN A 91 -9.85 -17.26 -20.61
C GLN A 91 -10.72 -17.24 -19.35
N LEU A 92 -10.23 -16.68 -18.23
CA LEU A 92 -11.04 -16.42 -17.04
C LEU A 92 -12.18 -15.43 -17.33
N GLY A 93 -12.00 -14.55 -18.32
CA GLY A 93 -12.94 -13.48 -18.65
C GLY A 93 -12.88 -12.32 -17.65
N VAL A 94 -11.74 -12.11 -16.99
CA VAL A 94 -11.57 -11.02 -16.03
C VAL A 94 -11.46 -9.67 -16.74
N ASN A 95 -11.98 -8.62 -16.09
CA ASN A 95 -11.79 -7.23 -16.49
C ASN A 95 -10.90 -6.46 -15.51
N ALA A 96 -10.41 -7.09 -14.44
CA ALA A 96 -9.55 -6.45 -13.47
C ALA A 96 -8.56 -7.42 -12.83
N ILE A 97 -7.41 -6.90 -12.40
CA ILE A 97 -6.47 -7.59 -11.52
C ILE A 97 -6.21 -6.75 -10.28
N ARG A 98 -5.97 -7.42 -9.14
CA ARG A 98 -5.42 -6.78 -7.94
C ARG A 98 -3.95 -7.13 -7.79
N VAL A 99 -3.10 -6.11 -7.66
CA VAL A 99 -1.64 -6.25 -7.49
C VAL A 99 -1.26 -5.62 -6.16
N TYR A 100 -0.53 -6.36 -5.32
CA TYR A 100 -0.32 -5.98 -3.92
C TYR A 100 1.00 -5.24 -3.71
N SER A 101 1.97 -5.42 -4.61
CA SER A 101 3.28 -4.76 -4.50
C SER A 101 3.95 -4.63 -5.86
N VAL A 102 4.50 -3.44 -6.11
CA VAL A 102 5.27 -3.10 -7.32
C VAL A 102 6.53 -2.34 -6.93
N ASN A 103 7.58 -2.46 -7.74
CA ASN A 103 8.77 -1.64 -7.60
C ASN A 103 8.65 -0.42 -8.51
N ALA A 104 8.32 0.73 -7.93
CA ALA A 104 8.12 1.99 -8.66
C ALA A 104 9.35 2.47 -9.49
N SER A 105 10.54 1.90 -9.23
CA SER A 105 11.77 2.21 -9.97
C SER A 105 11.88 1.50 -11.32
N LEU A 106 11.08 0.45 -11.56
CA LEU A 106 11.13 -0.34 -12.80
C LEU A 106 10.26 0.26 -13.92
N ASN A 107 10.31 -0.29 -15.12
CA ASN A 107 9.39 0.07 -16.21
C ASN A 107 8.20 -0.90 -16.25
N HIS A 108 6.99 -0.37 -16.39
CA HIS A 108 5.74 -1.15 -16.42
C HIS A 108 4.95 -0.95 -17.72
N ASP A 109 5.45 -0.15 -18.66
CA ASP A 109 4.72 0.33 -19.84
C ASP A 109 4.18 -0.81 -20.69
N GLU A 110 4.98 -1.86 -20.91
CA GLU A 110 4.56 -2.97 -21.78
C GLU A 110 3.52 -3.88 -21.11
N CYS A 111 3.63 -4.14 -19.81
CA CYS A 111 2.62 -4.90 -19.07
C CYS A 111 1.31 -4.15 -18.99
N MET A 112 1.36 -2.86 -18.63
CA MET A 112 0.17 -2.02 -18.53
C MET A 112 -0.53 -1.89 -19.88
N ARG A 113 0.21 -1.70 -20.97
CA ARG A 113 -0.34 -1.71 -22.34
C ARG A 113 -0.93 -3.05 -22.74
N THR A 114 -0.28 -4.16 -22.37
CA THR A 114 -0.76 -5.52 -22.63
C THR A 114 -2.12 -5.75 -21.97
N PHE A 115 -2.29 -5.34 -20.71
CA PHE A 115 -3.55 -5.47 -19.98
C PHE A 115 -4.61 -4.45 -20.41
N SER A 116 -4.23 -3.20 -20.65
CA SER A 116 -5.13 -2.17 -21.20
C SER A 116 -5.71 -2.61 -22.56
N GLY A 117 -4.87 -3.10 -23.47
CA GLY A 117 -5.29 -3.63 -24.77
C GLY A 117 -6.23 -4.84 -24.71
N ALA A 118 -6.35 -5.49 -23.54
CA ALA A 118 -7.26 -6.59 -23.28
C ALA A 118 -8.48 -6.19 -22.44
N GLY A 119 -8.65 -4.90 -22.10
CA GLY A 119 -9.76 -4.46 -21.25
C GLY A 119 -9.59 -4.78 -19.76
N ILE A 120 -8.36 -5.01 -19.30
CA ILE A 120 -8.06 -5.38 -17.92
C ILE A 120 -7.56 -4.17 -17.15
N TYR A 121 -8.34 -3.75 -16.16
CA TYR A 121 -7.96 -2.71 -15.20
C TYR A 121 -7.06 -3.26 -14.08
N VAL A 122 -6.33 -2.38 -13.42
CA VAL A 122 -5.46 -2.69 -12.28
C VAL A 122 -5.94 -1.92 -11.06
N LEU A 123 -6.21 -2.65 -9.98
CA LEU A 123 -6.31 -2.11 -8.64
C LEU A 123 -4.98 -2.38 -7.94
N LEU A 124 -4.24 -1.32 -7.60
CA LEU A 124 -2.87 -1.42 -7.10
C LEU A 124 -2.79 -1.01 -5.63
N ASP A 125 -2.37 -1.91 -4.76
CA ASP A 125 -1.99 -1.54 -3.39
C ASP A 125 -0.67 -0.75 -3.45
N VAL A 126 -0.64 0.45 -2.85
CA VAL A 126 0.54 1.34 -2.84
C VAL A 126 1.45 1.11 -1.64
N SER A 127 0.96 0.32 -0.67
CA SER A 127 1.76 -0.14 0.45
C SER A 127 2.79 -1.18 -0.01
N LEU A 128 3.98 -1.15 0.61
CA LEU A 128 5.03 -2.14 0.39
C LEU A 128 5.34 -2.90 1.68
N PRO A 129 5.64 -4.20 1.58
CA PRO A 129 6.14 -4.97 2.71
C PRO A 129 7.40 -4.34 3.34
N LEU A 130 7.60 -4.58 4.63
CA LEU A 130 8.69 -4.15 5.49
C LEU A 130 8.71 -2.65 5.87
N ASN A 131 8.60 -1.74 4.92
CA ASN A 131 8.88 -0.32 5.17
C ASN A 131 7.94 0.67 4.49
N GLY A 132 6.91 0.20 3.80
CA GLY A 132 5.96 1.02 3.06
C GLY A 132 4.52 0.78 3.49
N SER A 133 4.25 0.34 4.72
CA SER A 133 2.89 0.08 5.21
C SER A 133 2.65 0.80 6.54
N ILE A 134 1.38 1.10 6.83
CA ILE A 134 0.99 1.56 8.16
C ILE A 134 1.11 0.34 9.09
N ASP A 135 2.03 0.41 10.05
CA ASP A 135 2.22 -0.65 11.04
C ASP A 135 1.03 -0.70 11.99
N ARG A 136 0.29 -1.80 11.97
CA ARG A 136 -0.88 -2.01 12.83
C ARG A 136 -0.56 -1.99 14.34
N SER A 137 0.67 -2.33 14.72
CA SER A 137 1.11 -2.39 16.12
C SER A 137 1.56 -1.03 16.66
N SER A 138 2.03 -0.16 15.77
CA SER A 138 2.50 1.19 16.08
C SER A 138 2.15 2.15 14.94
N PRO A 139 0.85 2.45 14.74
CA PRO A 139 0.39 3.11 13.53
C PRO A 139 0.87 4.56 13.46
N SER A 140 1.31 4.95 12.26
CA SER A 140 1.78 6.29 11.94
C SER A 140 1.40 6.61 10.50
N TRP A 141 1.10 7.89 10.23
CA TRP A 141 1.03 8.44 8.90
C TRP A 141 2.09 9.53 8.81
N SER A 142 3.19 9.20 8.16
CA SER A 142 4.43 9.97 8.22
C SER A 142 4.99 10.30 6.85
N THR A 143 5.93 11.25 6.80
CA THR A 143 6.45 11.76 5.53
C THR A 143 7.07 10.67 4.65
N ASN A 144 7.75 9.67 5.23
CA ASN A 144 8.28 8.52 4.47
C ASN A 144 7.18 7.67 3.82
N LEU A 145 6.03 7.46 4.50
CA LEU A 145 4.91 6.70 3.95
C LEU A 145 4.20 7.50 2.86
N LEU A 146 3.89 8.77 3.11
CA LEU A 146 3.29 9.66 2.11
C LEU A 146 4.16 9.75 0.85
N ASN A 147 5.47 9.95 1.00
CA ASN A 147 6.40 10.01 -0.12
C ASN A 147 6.46 8.68 -0.89
N SER A 148 6.47 7.55 -0.18
CA SER A 148 6.44 6.22 -0.81
C SER A 148 5.17 6.01 -1.62
N TYR A 149 4.00 6.40 -1.08
CA TYR A 149 2.72 6.23 -1.76
C TYR A 149 2.64 7.12 -3.00
N ILE A 150 3.00 8.40 -2.88
CA ILE A 150 3.02 9.33 -4.02
C ILE A 150 4.00 8.87 -5.10
N THR A 151 5.18 8.35 -4.73
CA THR A 151 6.16 7.82 -5.68
C THR A 151 5.58 6.68 -6.52
N THR A 152 4.90 5.73 -5.87
CA THR A 152 4.21 4.64 -6.58
C THR A 152 3.06 5.17 -7.43
N ILE A 153 2.25 6.08 -6.91
CA ILE A 153 1.13 6.69 -7.66
C ILE A 153 1.62 7.41 -8.91
N ASP A 154 2.67 8.22 -8.83
CA ASP A 154 3.21 8.95 -9.97
C ASP A 154 3.72 8.04 -11.07
N LYS A 155 4.20 6.84 -10.71
CA LYS A 155 4.63 5.84 -11.66
C LYS A 155 3.48 5.22 -12.45
N PHE A 156 2.29 5.15 -11.86
CA PHE A 156 1.16 4.39 -12.43
C PHE A 156 -0.03 5.24 -12.88
N ARG A 157 -0.23 6.43 -12.32
CA ARG A 157 -1.44 7.25 -12.52
C ARG A 157 -1.74 7.65 -13.97
N ASN A 158 -0.76 7.53 -14.86
CA ASN A 158 -0.89 7.88 -16.28
C ASN A 158 -1.30 6.69 -17.15
N TYR A 159 -1.36 5.46 -16.61
CA TYR A 159 -1.94 4.33 -17.34
C TYR A 159 -3.47 4.41 -17.26
N ASP A 160 -4.11 4.31 -18.41
CA ASP A 160 -5.57 4.42 -18.60
C ASP A 160 -6.37 3.31 -17.89
N ASN A 161 -5.72 2.18 -17.66
CA ASN A 161 -6.31 1.02 -17.01
C ASN A 161 -6.05 0.98 -15.49
N ILE A 162 -5.57 2.05 -14.84
CA ILE A 162 -5.61 2.13 -13.38
C ILE A 162 -7.06 2.38 -12.92
N LEU A 163 -7.66 1.40 -12.24
CA LEU A 163 -8.96 1.57 -11.58
C LEU A 163 -8.82 2.39 -10.30
N GLY A 164 -7.77 2.11 -9.52
CA GLY A 164 -7.55 2.77 -8.25
C GLY A 164 -6.32 2.30 -7.50
N PHE A 165 -6.05 2.98 -6.39
CA PHE A 165 -4.94 2.75 -5.49
C PHE A 165 -5.47 2.36 -4.11
N ASN A 166 -5.09 1.17 -3.63
CA ASN A 166 -5.38 0.75 -2.27
C ASN A 166 -4.32 1.29 -1.31
N ILE A 167 -4.73 2.07 -0.32
CA ILE A 167 -3.83 2.71 0.67
C ILE A 167 -3.55 1.83 1.89
N GLY A 168 -4.10 0.63 1.93
CA GLY A 168 -3.91 -0.31 3.02
C GLY A 168 -4.71 -1.60 2.80
N ASN A 169 -4.16 -2.69 3.32
CA ASN A 169 -4.76 -4.01 3.33
C ASN A 169 -4.67 -4.59 4.73
N GLU A 170 -5.81 -4.77 5.40
CA GLU A 170 -5.91 -5.38 6.73
C GLU A 170 -4.94 -4.77 7.75
N VAL A 171 -4.78 -3.44 7.69
CA VAL A 171 -4.07 -2.67 8.72
C VAL A 171 -4.83 -2.84 10.03
N ILE A 172 -6.15 -2.64 9.97
CA ILE A 172 -7.08 -2.86 11.07
C ILE A 172 -7.70 -4.23 10.86
N ASN A 173 -7.34 -5.20 11.70
CA ASN A 173 -7.81 -6.58 11.59
C ASN A 173 -8.50 -7.12 12.85
N GLN A 174 -8.52 -6.33 13.93
CA GLN A 174 -9.23 -6.66 15.15
C GLN A 174 -9.65 -5.37 15.87
N VAL A 175 -10.62 -5.46 16.77
CA VAL A 175 -11.05 -4.30 17.59
C VAL A 175 -9.85 -3.64 18.28
N GLY A 176 -8.96 -4.46 18.84
CA GLY A 176 -7.80 -4.01 19.63
C GLY A 176 -6.78 -3.15 18.87
N ASN A 177 -6.77 -3.16 17.53
CA ASN A 177 -5.90 -2.30 16.72
C ASN A 177 -6.66 -1.31 15.83
N SER A 178 -7.95 -1.09 16.11
CA SER A 178 -8.75 -0.08 15.41
C SER A 178 -8.28 1.37 15.65
N ASN A 179 -7.38 1.60 16.62
CA ASN A 179 -6.64 2.85 16.77
C ASN A 179 -5.75 3.18 15.55
N ALA A 180 -5.53 2.26 14.61
CA ALA A 180 -4.91 2.57 13.32
C ALA A 180 -5.87 3.30 12.34
N GLY A 181 -7.18 3.29 12.60
CA GLY A 181 -8.24 3.91 11.81
C GLY A 181 -7.97 5.36 11.38
N PRO A 182 -7.61 6.28 12.29
CA PRO A 182 -7.36 7.67 11.92
C PRO A 182 -6.20 7.84 10.93
N TYR A 183 -5.15 7.01 11.04
CA TYR A 183 -4.01 7.06 10.12
C TYR A 183 -4.40 6.57 8.73
N VAL A 184 -5.21 5.51 8.63
CA VAL A 184 -5.77 5.04 7.34
C VAL A 184 -6.67 6.11 6.71
N LYS A 185 -7.54 6.77 7.48
CA LYS A 185 -8.38 7.87 6.95
C LYS A 185 -7.55 9.10 6.54
N ALA A 186 -6.49 9.43 7.27
CA ALA A 186 -5.57 10.50 6.88
C ALA A 186 -4.84 10.18 5.57
N ALA A 187 -4.40 8.94 5.40
CA ALA A 187 -3.86 8.48 4.12
C ALA A 187 -4.89 8.61 2.99
N ALA A 188 -6.17 8.27 3.23
CA ALA A 188 -7.23 8.48 2.24
C ALA A 188 -7.38 9.97 1.88
N ARG A 189 -7.48 10.84 2.90
CA ARG A 189 -7.57 12.30 2.72
C ARG A 189 -6.43 12.84 1.85
N ASP A 190 -5.20 12.51 2.21
CA ASP A 190 -4.01 13.10 1.62
C ASP A 190 -3.76 12.57 0.20
N ILE A 191 -3.95 11.27 -0.02
CA ILE A 191 -3.82 10.66 -1.36
C ILE A 191 -4.93 11.13 -2.30
N LYS A 192 -6.17 11.29 -1.85
CA LYS A 192 -7.25 11.86 -2.66
C LYS A 192 -6.97 13.31 -3.02
N ALA A 193 -6.50 14.11 -2.06
CA ALA A 193 -6.09 15.49 -2.31
C ALA A 193 -4.96 15.54 -3.36
N TYR A 194 -3.97 14.66 -3.25
CA TYR A 194 -2.88 14.54 -4.22
C TYR A 194 -3.40 14.22 -5.63
N LEU A 195 -4.16 13.13 -5.78
CA LEU A 195 -4.69 12.67 -7.08
C LEU A 195 -5.51 13.77 -7.76
N LYS A 196 -6.35 14.48 -6.99
CA LYS A 196 -7.12 15.63 -7.50
C LYS A 196 -6.21 16.76 -7.98
N SER A 197 -5.13 17.07 -7.25
CA SER A 197 -4.20 18.14 -7.61
C SER A 197 -3.44 17.89 -8.91
N VAL A 198 -3.29 16.62 -9.27
CA VAL A 198 -2.58 16.18 -10.48
C VAL A 198 -3.53 15.73 -11.59
N GLY A 199 -4.84 15.95 -11.42
CA GLY A 199 -5.87 15.67 -12.43
C GLY A 199 -6.14 14.18 -12.65
N SER A 200 -5.77 13.30 -11.72
CA SER A 200 -6.06 11.86 -11.81
C SER A 200 -7.48 11.56 -11.32
N THR A 201 -8.15 10.63 -12.00
CA THR A 201 -9.48 10.11 -11.64
C THR A 201 -9.43 8.75 -10.94
N ALA A 202 -8.23 8.23 -10.66
CA ALA A 202 -8.05 6.96 -9.98
C ALA A 202 -8.76 6.96 -8.61
N LEU A 203 -9.46 5.87 -8.29
CA LEU A 203 -10.17 5.73 -7.02
C LEU A 203 -9.20 5.41 -5.88
N VAL A 204 -9.49 5.86 -4.66
CA VAL A 204 -8.71 5.49 -3.47
C VAL A 204 -9.46 4.42 -2.68
N GLY A 205 -8.85 3.27 -2.47
CA GLY A 205 -9.48 2.12 -1.81
C GLY A 205 -8.79 1.67 -0.53
N TYR A 206 -9.50 0.85 0.26
CA TYR A 206 -8.95 0.09 1.38
C TYR A 206 -9.51 -1.32 1.34
N ALA A 207 -8.67 -2.33 1.58
CA ALA A 207 -9.10 -3.72 1.70
C ALA A 207 -9.12 -4.13 3.19
N ALA A 208 -10.30 -4.46 3.69
CA ALA A 208 -10.55 -4.84 5.07
C ALA A 208 -10.59 -6.37 5.23
N VAL A 209 -10.23 -6.83 6.42
CA VAL A 209 -10.42 -8.22 6.82
C VAL A 209 -11.90 -8.49 7.06
N ASP A 210 -12.30 -9.75 6.94
CA ASP A 210 -13.55 -10.23 7.52
C ASP A 210 -13.38 -10.55 9.01
N GLY A 211 -14.39 -10.23 9.81
CA GLY A 211 -14.38 -10.42 11.25
C GLY A 211 -15.78 -10.38 11.81
N ASP A 212 -15.90 -10.36 13.14
CA ASP A 212 -17.19 -10.27 13.81
C ASP A 212 -18.04 -9.13 13.25
N ALA A 213 -19.34 -9.39 13.05
CA ALA A 213 -20.22 -8.50 12.29
C ALA A 213 -20.22 -7.06 12.82
N ASP A 214 -20.19 -6.86 14.14
CA ASP A 214 -20.17 -5.53 14.77
C ASP A 214 -18.88 -4.77 14.45
N PHE A 215 -17.72 -5.42 14.55
CA PHE A 215 -16.42 -4.84 14.19
C PHE A 215 -16.34 -4.56 12.69
N ARG A 216 -16.67 -5.56 11.86
CA ARG A 216 -16.64 -5.46 10.40
C ARG A 216 -17.50 -4.30 9.89
N ASN A 217 -18.74 -4.20 10.37
CA ASN A 217 -19.66 -3.16 9.93
C ASN A 217 -19.22 -1.79 10.48
N SER A 218 -18.80 -1.69 11.75
CA SER A 218 -18.31 -0.42 12.32
C SER A 218 -17.07 0.10 11.59
N LEU A 219 -16.15 -0.79 11.18
CA LEU A 219 -14.98 -0.41 10.39
C LEU A 219 -15.37 0.09 8.99
N ALA A 220 -16.32 -0.59 8.35
CA ALA A 220 -16.85 -0.16 7.05
C ALA A 220 -17.52 1.21 7.13
N GLU A 221 -18.35 1.43 8.15
CA GLU A 221 -18.97 2.73 8.41
C GLU A 221 -17.91 3.82 8.67
N TYR A 222 -16.92 3.53 9.51
CA TYR A 222 -15.87 4.47 9.88
C TYR A 222 -15.00 4.91 8.68
N LEU A 223 -14.55 3.98 7.84
CA LEU A 223 -13.71 4.32 6.68
C LEU A 223 -14.48 5.00 5.55
N THR A 224 -15.82 5.01 5.62
CA THR A 224 -16.69 5.53 4.57
C THR A 224 -17.54 6.74 5.01
N CYS A 225 -17.41 7.17 6.28
CA CYS A 225 -18.07 8.35 6.85
C CYS A 225 -17.25 9.65 6.67
N GLY A 226 -17.89 10.79 6.97
CA GLY A 226 -17.20 12.09 7.13
C GLY A 226 -16.96 12.88 5.83
N GLY A 227 -17.57 12.43 4.72
CA GLY A 227 -17.60 13.13 3.44
C GLY A 227 -16.54 12.66 2.44
N ASP A 228 -16.76 13.01 1.16
CA ASP A 228 -15.97 12.50 0.03
C ASP A 228 -14.48 12.83 0.09
N SER A 229 -14.06 13.87 0.81
CA SER A 229 -12.64 14.23 0.91
C SER A 229 -11.84 13.33 1.86
N ILE A 230 -12.49 12.58 2.76
CA ILE A 230 -11.81 11.74 3.76
C ILE A 230 -12.31 10.29 3.80
N ALA A 231 -13.48 10.00 3.22
CA ALA A 231 -13.94 8.65 2.98
C ALA A 231 -13.17 8.00 1.82
N VAL A 232 -12.90 6.70 1.91
CA VAL A 232 -12.39 5.92 0.77
C VAL A 232 -13.43 5.90 -0.36
N ASP A 233 -13.01 5.81 -1.61
CA ASP A 233 -13.91 5.62 -2.76
C ASP A 233 -14.33 4.15 -2.93
N LEU A 234 -13.42 3.23 -2.60
CA LEU A 234 -13.62 1.79 -2.66
C LEU A 234 -13.43 1.17 -1.27
N TYR A 235 -14.41 0.39 -0.81
CA TYR A 235 -14.26 -0.45 0.39
C TYR A 235 -14.25 -1.92 0.00
N GLY A 236 -13.08 -2.55 0.10
CA GLY A 236 -12.88 -3.96 -0.14
C GLY A 236 -13.13 -4.77 1.13
N LEU A 237 -13.81 -5.91 1.02
CA LEU A 237 -13.87 -6.93 2.07
C LEU A 237 -13.17 -8.21 1.58
N ASN A 238 -12.11 -8.64 2.25
CA ASN A 238 -11.50 -9.95 2.03
C ASN A 238 -12.39 -10.99 2.72
N ASN A 239 -13.29 -11.64 1.98
CA ASN A 239 -14.30 -12.53 2.55
C ASN A 239 -14.18 -13.96 2.03
N TYR A 240 -14.04 -14.90 2.97
CA TYR A 240 -13.88 -16.33 2.69
C TYR A 240 -14.98 -17.18 3.34
N GLU A 241 -16.11 -16.57 3.75
CA GLU A 241 -17.19 -17.29 4.46
C GLU A 241 -17.92 -18.30 3.55
N TRP A 242 -17.95 -18.08 2.22
CA TRP A 242 -18.61 -19.00 1.29
C TRP A 242 -17.71 -20.17 0.89
N CYS A 243 -18.00 -21.36 1.40
CA CYS A 243 -17.17 -22.56 1.20
C CYS A 243 -17.91 -23.69 0.46
N GLY A 244 -17.59 -23.92 -0.81
CA GLY A 244 -18.13 -25.04 -1.59
C GLY A 244 -19.43 -24.70 -2.31
N ASN A 245 -20.49 -25.51 -2.11
CA ASN A 245 -21.80 -25.34 -2.75
C ASN A 245 -22.83 -24.73 -1.79
N GLU A 246 -22.47 -23.62 -1.16
CA GLU A 246 -23.35 -22.92 -0.23
C GLU A 246 -24.39 -22.06 -0.96
N ASN A 247 -25.21 -21.38 -0.18
CA ASN A 247 -26.11 -20.33 -0.61
C ASN A 247 -25.98 -19.14 0.35
N LEU A 248 -26.65 -18.03 0.05
CA LEU A 248 -26.58 -16.78 0.84
C LEU A 248 -26.77 -16.96 2.35
N ASN A 249 -27.62 -17.90 2.78
CA ASN A 249 -27.89 -18.10 4.20
C ASN A 249 -26.81 -18.97 4.85
N SER A 250 -26.38 -20.06 4.20
CA SER A 250 -25.38 -20.97 4.78
C SER A 250 -23.98 -20.38 4.78
N SER A 251 -23.66 -19.51 3.82
CA SER A 251 -22.40 -18.76 3.74
C SER A 251 -22.39 -17.46 4.54
N ASN A 252 -23.49 -17.14 5.23
CA ASN A 252 -23.69 -15.87 5.96
C ASN A 252 -23.68 -14.59 5.08
N TRP A 253 -23.53 -14.70 3.76
CA TRP A 253 -23.54 -13.55 2.85
C TRP A 253 -24.84 -12.74 2.88
N ASN A 254 -25.95 -13.32 3.31
CA ASN A 254 -27.19 -12.60 3.61
C ASN A 254 -26.99 -11.52 4.70
N THR A 255 -26.29 -11.84 5.79
CA THR A 255 -25.97 -10.95 6.89
C THR A 255 -24.96 -9.89 6.45
N ILE A 256 -23.92 -10.29 5.71
CA ILE A 256 -22.92 -9.38 5.16
C ILE A 256 -23.58 -8.34 4.25
N THR A 257 -24.38 -8.82 3.28
CA THR A 257 -25.10 -7.96 2.33
C THR A 257 -26.01 -6.98 3.06
N SER A 258 -26.71 -7.44 4.10
CA SER A 258 -27.58 -6.58 4.90
C SER A 258 -26.80 -5.52 5.70
N GLY A 259 -25.67 -5.90 6.31
CA GLY A 259 -24.81 -4.99 7.07
C GLY A 259 -24.19 -3.88 6.21
N PHE A 260 -23.91 -4.18 4.94
CA PHE A 260 -23.28 -3.26 4.01
C PHE A 260 -24.29 -2.43 3.19
N ALA A 261 -25.60 -2.69 3.33
CA ALA A 261 -26.64 -2.09 2.51
C ALA A 261 -26.66 -0.56 2.54
N ASN A 262 -26.20 0.07 3.63
CA ASN A 262 -26.19 1.53 3.80
C ASN A 262 -24.83 2.19 3.54
N ILE A 263 -23.77 1.43 3.24
CA ILE A 263 -22.43 1.99 2.98
C ILE A 263 -22.49 2.94 1.76
N PRO A 264 -22.05 4.21 1.88
CA PRO A 264 -22.28 5.23 0.85
C PRO A 264 -21.28 5.20 -0.31
N VAL A 265 -20.27 4.34 -0.24
CA VAL A 265 -19.19 4.20 -1.23
C VAL A 265 -19.26 2.85 -1.92
N ALA A 266 -18.52 2.66 -3.02
CA ALA A 266 -18.56 1.40 -3.74
C ALA A 266 -17.85 0.30 -2.94
N THR A 267 -18.60 -0.74 -2.58
CA THR A 267 -18.03 -1.91 -1.91
C THR A 267 -17.77 -3.01 -2.91
N TYR A 268 -16.82 -3.90 -2.62
CA TYR A 268 -16.52 -5.08 -3.44
C TYR A 268 -15.88 -6.16 -2.57
N MET A 269 -15.91 -7.42 -3.01
CA MET A 269 -15.14 -8.48 -2.36
C MET A 269 -13.69 -8.33 -2.83
N SER A 270 -12.81 -7.76 -2.00
CA SER A 270 -11.42 -7.51 -2.37
C SER A 270 -10.58 -8.77 -2.47
N GLU A 271 -11.04 -9.83 -1.82
CA GLU A 271 -10.64 -11.21 -2.01
C GLU A 271 -11.85 -12.11 -1.72
N TYR A 272 -11.96 -13.24 -2.43
CA TYR A 272 -12.86 -14.35 -2.08
C TYR A 272 -12.38 -15.67 -2.70
N GLY A 273 -12.95 -16.79 -2.23
CA GLY A 273 -12.75 -18.11 -2.82
C GLY A 273 -12.22 -19.15 -1.83
N CYS A 274 -12.96 -19.40 -0.75
CA CYS A 274 -12.62 -20.33 0.33
C CYS A 274 -12.05 -21.68 -0.15
N ILE A 275 -10.94 -22.12 0.43
CA ILE A 275 -10.28 -23.40 0.11
C ILE A 275 -10.67 -24.56 1.02
N PHE A 276 -11.40 -24.34 2.12
CA PHE A 276 -11.68 -25.37 3.13
C PHE A 276 -12.76 -26.38 2.74
N SER A 277 -13.41 -26.20 1.59
CA SER A 277 -14.37 -27.16 1.03
C SER A 277 -14.02 -27.46 -0.44
N PRO A 278 -12.93 -28.22 -0.69
CA PRO A 278 -12.50 -28.54 -2.05
C PRO A 278 -13.42 -29.62 -2.68
N PRO A 279 -13.59 -29.63 -4.02
CA PRO A 279 -13.04 -28.66 -4.97
C PRO A 279 -13.72 -27.30 -4.86
N ARG A 280 -13.01 -26.19 -5.13
CA ARG A 280 -13.62 -24.87 -5.18
C ARG A 280 -14.58 -24.77 -6.36
N LEU A 281 -15.87 -24.67 -6.06
CA LEU A 281 -16.95 -24.65 -7.05
C LEU A 281 -17.26 -23.25 -7.59
N TRP A 282 -16.80 -22.21 -6.87
CA TRP A 282 -17.02 -20.81 -7.21
C TRP A 282 -18.50 -20.43 -7.34
N THR A 283 -19.37 -21.08 -6.56
CA THR A 283 -20.83 -20.85 -6.64
C THR A 283 -21.23 -19.47 -6.11
N GLU A 284 -20.39 -18.87 -5.26
CA GLU A 284 -20.47 -17.49 -4.80
C GLU A 284 -20.41 -16.46 -5.93
N VAL A 285 -19.78 -16.79 -7.07
CA VAL A 285 -19.73 -15.92 -8.25
C VAL A 285 -21.15 -15.60 -8.73
N ALA A 286 -22.02 -16.60 -8.85
CA ALA A 286 -23.39 -16.36 -9.31
C ALA A 286 -24.14 -15.38 -8.38
N ALA A 287 -23.95 -15.52 -7.06
CA ALA A 287 -24.53 -14.61 -6.08
C ALA A 287 -23.95 -13.19 -6.21
N LEU A 288 -22.62 -13.05 -6.33
CA LEU A 288 -21.92 -11.77 -6.35
C LEU A 288 -22.37 -10.82 -7.48
N TYR A 289 -22.78 -11.37 -8.63
CA TYR A 289 -23.22 -10.61 -9.81
C TYR A 289 -24.74 -10.57 -9.98
N THR A 290 -25.52 -10.97 -8.97
CA THR A 290 -26.98 -10.90 -8.99
C THR A 290 -27.55 -10.31 -7.69
N SER A 291 -28.75 -9.72 -7.78
CA SER A 291 -29.45 -9.19 -6.60
C SER A 291 -29.79 -10.36 -5.65
N PRO A 292 -29.62 -10.19 -4.32
CA PRO A 292 -29.42 -8.91 -3.63
C PRO A 292 -27.95 -8.49 -3.45
N VAL A 293 -26.97 -9.35 -3.74
CA VAL A 293 -25.56 -9.04 -3.45
C VAL A 293 -25.05 -7.93 -4.38
N SER A 294 -25.42 -7.96 -5.66
CA SER A 294 -24.99 -6.95 -6.65
C SER A 294 -25.55 -5.54 -6.40
N ASP A 295 -26.58 -5.42 -5.54
CA ASP A 295 -27.16 -4.13 -5.15
C ASP A 295 -26.29 -3.44 -4.10
N VAL A 296 -25.39 -4.20 -3.46
CA VAL A 296 -24.48 -3.74 -2.41
C VAL A 296 -23.05 -3.75 -2.93
N PHE A 297 -22.57 -4.92 -3.40
CA PHE A 297 -21.20 -5.13 -3.86
C PHE A 297 -21.08 -4.99 -5.38
N SER A 298 -20.10 -4.22 -5.84
CA SER A 298 -19.79 -4.01 -7.25
C SER A 298 -18.85 -5.09 -7.80
N GLY A 299 -19.06 -6.35 -7.44
CA GLY A 299 -18.24 -7.50 -7.87
C GLY A 299 -17.11 -7.85 -6.89
N GLY A 300 -16.03 -8.46 -7.39
CA GLY A 300 -14.91 -8.87 -6.55
C GLY A 300 -13.69 -9.47 -7.26
N MET A 301 -12.68 -9.82 -6.46
CA MET A 301 -11.41 -10.40 -6.89
C MET A 301 -11.26 -11.83 -6.35
N ALA A 302 -11.19 -12.82 -7.24
CA ALA A 302 -10.91 -14.19 -6.85
C ALA A 302 -9.46 -14.33 -6.34
N TYR A 303 -9.26 -15.02 -5.21
CA TYR A 303 -7.93 -15.30 -4.66
C TYR A 303 -7.53 -16.75 -4.94
N SER A 304 -6.46 -17.05 -5.68
CA SER A 304 -5.54 -16.16 -6.40
C SER A 304 -5.07 -16.83 -7.70
N TYR A 305 -4.47 -16.06 -8.62
CA TYR A 305 -3.91 -16.58 -9.86
C TYR A 305 -2.68 -17.46 -9.57
N PHE A 306 -1.66 -16.87 -8.94
CA PHE A 306 -0.40 -17.54 -8.60
C PHE A 306 -0.53 -18.47 -7.39
N PRO A 307 0.26 -19.55 -7.33
CA PRO A 307 0.29 -20.43 -6.17
C PRO A 307 0.83 -19.73 -4.92
N THR A 308 0.32 -20.14 -3.78
CA THR A 308 0.66 -19.64 -2.44
C THR A 308 0.97 -20.81 -1.51
N ALA A 309 1.79 -20.59 -0.48
CA ALA A 309 2.18 -21.63 0.48
C ALA A 309 1.00 -22.23 1.27
N ASP A 310 -0.09 -21.49 1.45
CA ASP A 310 -1.30 -21.89 2.16
C ASP A 310 -2.34 -22.61 1.26
N GLY A 311 -1.99 -22.85 0.00
CA GLY A 311 -2.75 -23.74 -0.89
C GLY A 311 -3.74 -23.03 -1.82
N TYR A 312 -3.75 -21.70 -1.87
CA TYR A 312 -4.38 -20.96 -2.97
C TYR A 312 -3.52 -20.99 -4.22
N GLY A 313 -4.10 -20.50 -5.32
CA GLY A 313 -3.51 -20.47 -6.65
C GLY A 313 -4.30 -21.32 -7.62
N MET A 314 -4.38 -20.85 -8.86
CA MET A 314 -5.12 -21.49 -9.93
C MET A 314 -4.24 -21.96 -11.08
N VAL A 315 -2.98 -21.52 -11.11
CA VAL A 315 -2.01 -21.95 -12.11
C VAL A 315 -0.71 -22.43 -11.47
N THR A 316 0.02 -23.24 -12.21
CA THR A 316 1.42 -23.59 -11.92
C THR A 316 2.28 -23.31 -13.14
N PHE A 317 3.59 -23.21 -12.93
CA PHE A 317 4.56 -22.88 -13.98
C PHE A 317 5.55 -24.03 -14.16
N SER A 318 5.97 -24.26 -15.39
CA SER A 318 7.13 -25.11 -15.67
C SER A 318 8.39 -24.57 -14.97
N ALA A 319 9.42 -25.41 -14.82
CA ALA A 319 10.66 -25.03 -14.13
C ALA A 319 11.37 -23.82 -14.76
N ASP A 320 11.20 -23.60 -16.07
CA ASP A 320 11.73 -22.45 -16.80
C ASP A 320 10.79 -21.22 -16.77
N GLY A 321 9.63 -21.34 -16.14
CA GLY A 321 8.62 -20.29 -16.04
C GLY A 321 7.83 -20.02 -17.32
N ASN A 322 8.08 -20.72 -18.42
CA ASN A 322 7.50 -20.35 -19.72
C ASN A 322 6.13 -20.95 -20.00
N THR A 323 5.80 -22.09 -19.37
CA THR A 323 4.55 -22.80 -19.59
C THR A 323 3.67 -22.70 -18.37
N VAL A 324 2.43 -22.25 -18.56
CA VAL A 324 1.40 -22.19 -17.51
C VAL A 324 0.51 -23.43 -17.61
N THR A 325 0.30 -24.09 -16.49
CA THR A 325 -0.66 -25.20 -16.35
C THR A 325 -1.80 -24.75 -15.44
N THR A 326 -3.03 -24.82 -15.94
CA THR A 326 -4.23 -24.42 -15.19
C THR A 326 -4.76 -25.58 -14.35
N SER A 327 -5.21 -25.30 -13.13
CA SER A 327 -5.89 -26.27 -12.28
C SER A 327 -7.37 -26.44 -12.66
N GLN A 328 -8.07 -27.38 -12.01
CA GLN A 328 -9.53 -27.46 -12.17
C GLN A 328 -10.27 -26.28 -11.53
N ASP A 329 -9.69 -25.63 -10.51
CA ASP A 329 -10.27 -24.42 -9.92
C ASP A 329 -10.33 -23.29 -10.94
N PHE A 330 -9.26 -23.14 -11.75
CA PHE A 330 -9.22 -22.20 -12.87
C PHE A 330 -10.38 -22.44 -13.84
N THR A 331 -10.56 -23.69 -14.30
CA THR A 331 -11.61 -24.04 -15.26
C THR A 331 -13.00 -23.78 -14.71
N ARG A 332 -13.23 -24.04 -13.41
CA ARG A 332 -14.52 -23.77 -12.75
C ARG A 332 -14.77 -22.27 -12.58
N LEU A 333 -13.76 -21.50 -12.17
CA LEU A 333 -13.87 -20.04 -12.07
C LEU A 333 -14.20 -19.43 -13.45
N ALA A 334 -13.45 -19.81 -14.49
CA ALA A 334 -13.71 -19.38 -15.85
C ALA A 334 -15.15 -19.69 -16.26
N THR A 335 -15.65 -20.89 -15.94
CA THR A 335 -17.04 -21.27 -16.23
C THR A 335 -18.04 -20.36 -15.53
N GLN A 336 -17.87 -20.11 -14.23
CA GLN A 336 -18.77 -19.25 -13.46
C GLN A 336 -18.72 -17.81 -13.96
N TYR A 337 -17.53 -17.25 -14.16
CA TYR A 337 -17.35 -15.89 -14.68
C TYR A 337 -17.97 -15.69 -16.07
N ASN A 338 -17.79 -16.64 -16.99
CA ASN A 338 -18.37 -16.54 -18.33
C ASN A 338 -19.90 -16.76 -18.35
N ALA A 339 -20.49 -17.31 -17.27
CA ALA A 339 -21.93 -17.48 -17.12
C ALA A 339 -22.64 -16.25 -16.51
N THR A 340 -21.90 -15.31 -15.91
CA THR A 340 -22.49 -14.11 -15.29
C THR A 340 -23.01 -13.12 -16.33
N ASN A 341 -24.17 -12.53 -16.05
CA ASN A 341 -24.76 -11.44 -16.84
C ASN A 341 -25.39 -10.41 -15.89
N PRO A 342 -24.57 -9.60 -15.19
CA PRO A 342 -25.08 -8.64 -14.21
C PRO A 342 -25.96 -7.58 -14.88
N ALA A 343 -26.98 -7.12 -14.16
CA ALA A 343 -27.88 -6.10 -14.68
C ALA A 343 -27.16 -4.75 -14.85
N ASN A 344 -27.46 -4.02 -15.92
CA ASN A 344 -27.03 -2.62 -16.05
C ASN A 344 -27.94 -1.69 -15.21
N ALA A 345 -27.93 -1.89 -13.89
CA ALA A 345 -28.80 -1.20 -12.94
C ALA A 345 -28.11 -0.95 -11.58
N PRO A 346 -28.46 0.12 -10.85
CA PRO A 346 -29.33 1.22 -11.30
C PRO A 346 -28.65 2.07 -12.38
N VAL A 347 -29.45 2.83 -13.15
CA VAL A 347 -28.90 3.79 -14.12
C VAL A 347 -28.16 4.91 -13.38
N LYS A 348 -27.01 5.36 -13.90
CA LYS A 348 -26.15 6.34 -13.22
C LYS A 348 -26.91 7.60 -12.76
N SER A 349 -27.85 8.09 -13.58
CA SER A 349 -28.63 9.30 -13.30
C SER A 349 -29.66 9.17 -12.17
N SER A 350 -30.03 7.95 -11.77
CA SER A 350 -30.93 7.73 -10.63
C SER A 350 -30.18 7.57 -9.31
N VAL A 351 -28.85 7.49 -9.33
CA VAL A 351 -28.05 7.31 -8.12
C VAL A 351 -27.81 8.65 -7.45
N THR A 352 -28.07 8.69 -6.15
CA THR A 352 -27.77 9.84 -5.30
C THR A 352 -26.52 9.57 -4.47
N ALA A 353 -25.73 10.62 -4.21
CA ALA A 353 -24.62 10.52 -3.28
C ALA A 353 -25.18 10.37 -1.86
N GLY A 354 -24.78 9.30 -1.17
CA GLY A 354 -25.06 9.11 0.25
C GLY A 354 -23.95 9.72 1.10
N GLN A 355 -24.28 10.03 2.35
CA GLN A 355 -23.32 10.35 3.39
C GLN A 355 -23.69 9.57 4.64
N LEU A 356 -22.66 9.18 5.39
CA LEU A 356 -22.80 8.51 6.67
C LEU A 356 -22.09 9.33 7.75
N ASP A 357 -22.72 9.44 8.92
CA ASP A 357 -22.08 9.99 10.12
C ASP A 357 -21.09 8.97 10.68
N CYS A 358 -19.97 9.44 11.22
CA CYS A 358 -18.98 8.51 11.74
C CYS A 358 -19.49 7.81 12.99
N PRO A 359 -19.31 6.47 13.11
CA PRO A 359 -19.66 5.76 14.32
C PRO A 359 -18.82 6.31 15.49
N PRO A 360 -19.41 6.45 16.69
CA PRO A 360 -18.65 6.86 17.87
C PRO A 360 -17.67 5.76 18.28
N GLU A 361 -16.65 6.14 19.04
CA GLU A 361 -15.77 5.19 19.72
C GLU A 361 -16.61 4.29 20.66
N GLY A 362 -16.31 2.99 20.67
CA GLY A 362 -17.08 2.00 21.40
C GLY A 362 -16.44 0.61 21.40
N ALA A 363 -17.20 -0.39 21.86
CA ALA A 363 -16.72 -1.76 22.03
C ALA A 363 -16.29 -2.45 20.72
N SER A 364 -16.81 -2.01 19.58
CA SER A 364 -16.49 -2.54 18.25
C SER A 364 -15.45 -1.70 17.48
N LEU A 365 -15.11 -0.49 17.97
CA LEU A 365 -14.26 0.46 17.26
C LEU A 365 -13.65 1.49 18.23
N LEU A 366 -12.33 1.51 18.35
CA LEU A 366 -11.55 2.43 19.19
C LEU A 366 -10.99 3.62 18.41
N ALA A 367 -11.43 3.84 17.18
CA ALA A 367 -10.87 4.82 16.26
C ALA A 367 -11.48 6.20 16.48
N SER A 368 -10.65 7.19 16.80
CA SER A 368 -11.10 8.59 16.92
C SER A 368 -11.47 9.20 15.58
N SER A 369 -12.44 10.12 15.57
CA SER A 369 -12.73 10.91 14.37
C SER A 369 -11.70 12.03 14.10
N ASN A 370 -10.86 12.36 15.08
CA ASN A 370 -9.76 13.31 14.92
C ASN A 370 -8.60 12.62 14.18
N LEU A 371 -8.25 13.13 13.00
CA LEU A 371 -7.22 12.56 12.14
C LEU A 371 -5.86 13.25 12.36
N PRO A 372 -4.73 12.56 12.16
CA PRO A 372 -3.42 13.21 12.17
C PRO A 372 -3.31 14.26 11.05
N PRO A 373 -2.42 15.26 11.20
CA PRO A 373 -2.15 16.24 10.15
C PRO A 373 -1.59 15.58 8.89
N THR A 374 -1.63 16.31 7.77
CA THR A 374 -0.95 15.93 6.53
C THR A 374 0.56 15.99 6.77
N PRO A 375 1.32 14.92 6.49
CA PRO A 375 2.76 14.93 6.71
C PRO A 375 3.49 16.03 5.93
N ASP A 376 4.23 16.88 6.64
CA ASP A 376 4.99 18.00 6.06
C ASP A 376 6.50 17.73 6.10
N GLU A 377 7.04 17.29 4.97
CA GLU A 377 8.46 17.02 4.77
C GLU A 377 9.32 18.29 4.96
N SER A 378 8.80 19.47 4.63
CA SER A 378 9.56 20.73 4.75
C SER A 378 9.72 21.15 6.21
N VAL A 379 8.66 21.03 7.01
CA VAL A 379 8.68 21.28 8.46
C VAL A 379 9.59 20.27 9.15
N CYS A 380 9.44 18.98 8.85
CA CYS A 380 10.27 17.93 9.44
C CYS A 380 11.76 18.13 9.13
N ASN A 381 12.11 18.49 7.90
CA ASN A 381 13.50 18.78 7.53
C ASN A 381 14.03 20.06 8.17
N CYS A 382 13.21 21.11 8.27
CA CYS A 382 13.57 22.33 8.99
C CYS A 382 13.90 22.03 10.45
N VAL A 383 13.04 21.27 11.14
CA VAL A 383 13.26 20.86 12.54
C VAL A 383 14.53 20.04 12.65
N ASN A 384 14.68 19.01 11.81
CA ASN A 384 15.87 18.17 11.82
C ASN A 384 17.15 19.01 11.69
N GLN A 385 17.21 19.91 10.71
CA GLN A 385 18.41 20.70 10.41
C GLN A 385 18.74 21.79 11.44
N ASN A 386 17.72 22.44 12.02
CA ASN A 386 17.91 23.67 12.78
C ASN A 386 17.66 23.51 14.29
N ALA A 387 16.91 22.50 14.70
CA ALA A 387 16.51 22.31 16.09
C ALA A 387 17.10 21.07 16.74
N LEU A 388 17.57 20.08 15.97
CA LEU A 388 18.08 18.82 16.50
C LEU A 388 19.61 18.81 16.56
N ALA A 389 20.15 18.48 17.73
CA ALA A 389 21.60 18.41 17.96
C ALA A 389 22.21 17.10 17.46
N CYS A 390 21.48 15.99 17.54
CA CYS A 390 21.91 14.67 17.08
C CYS A 390 21.19 14.31 15.77
N HIS A 391 21.94 13.79 14.79
CA HIS A 391 21.39 13.26 13.54
C HIS A 391 21.69 11.78 13.37
N VAL A 392 20.66 11.01 13.05
CA VAL A 392 20.78 9.61 12.65
C VAL A 392 21.59 9.51 11.36
N LEU A 393 22.49 8.52 11.30
CA LEU A 393 23.26 8.24 10.09
C LEU A 393 22.38 7.61 9.01
N GLN A 394 22.67 7.88 7.74
CA GLN A 394 21.91 7.31 6.62
C GLN A 394 21.93 5.78 6.62
N SER A 395 23.05 5.16 7.01
CA SER A 395 23.15 3.70 7.15
C SER A 395 22.16 3.16 8.18
N THR A 396 21.93 3.88 9.28
CA THR A 396 20.96 3.51 10.31
C THR A 396 19.53 3.79 9.84
N ALA A 397 19.30 4.92 9.17
CA ALA A 397 17.99 5.27 8.62
C ALA A 397 17.47 4.25 7.59
N ASN A 398 18.37 3.54 6.92
CA ASN A 398 18.05 2.49 5.95
C ASN A 398 17.84 1.10 6.59
N GLU A 399 17.96 0.96 7.91
CA GLU A 399 17.85 -0.30 8.65
C GLU A 399 16.69 -0.23 9.65
N PRO A 400 15.44 -0.53 9.23
CA PRO A 400 14.23 -0.31 10.03
C PRO A 400 14.28 -0.98 11.41
N THR A 401 14.82 -2.20 11.51
CA THR A 401 14.93 -2.94 12.78
C THR A 401 15.85 -2.22 13.77
N VAL A 402 16.98 -1.66 13.29
CA VAL A 402 17.91 -0.91 14.13
C VAL A 402 17.29 0.43 14.52
N LEU A 403 16.69 1.12 13.54
CA LEU A 403 16.02 2.41 13.72
C LEU A 403 14.92 2.34 14.79
N GLY A 404 14.04 1.33 14.70
CA GLY A 404 12.98 1.09 15.69
C GLY A 404 13.53 0.78 17.08
N SER A 405 14.49 -0.14 17.18
CA SER A 405 15.09 -0.51 18.46
C SER A 405 15.78 0.67 19.15
N LEU A 406 16.46 1.53 18.38
CA LEU A 406 17.10 2.73 18.91
C LEU A 406 16.08 3.80 19.32
N LEU A 407 14.95 3.89 18.63
CA LEU A 407 13.86 4.80 19.00
C LEU A 407 13.23 4.41 20.33
N ASP A 408 12.91 3.12 20.50
CA ASP A 408 12.42 2.59 21.77
C ASP A 408 13.41 2.84 22.91
N TYR A 409 14.69 2.57 22.65
CA TYR A 409 15.74 2.80 23.62
C TYR A 409 15.88 4.29 24.01
N ALA A 410 15.96 5.19 23.02
CA ALA A 410 16.07 6.62 23.27
C ALA A 410 14.87 7.16 24.04
N CYS A 411 13.64 6.74 23.70
CA CYS A 411 12.44 7.11 24.43
C CYS A 411 12.43 6.56 25.87
N SER A 412 12.96 5.35 26.10
CA SER A 412 13.10 4.80 27.45
C SER A 412 14.07 5.60 28.33
N LEU A 413 15.15 6.14 27.74
CA LEU A 413 16.07 7.03 28.44
C LEU A 413 15.38 8.33 28.85
N LEU A 414 14.60 8.92 27.95
CA LEU A 414 13.83 10.14 28.26
C LEU A 414 12.83 9.88 29.39
N GLY A 415 12.05 8.80 29.30
CA GLY A 415 11.08 8.45 30.33
C GLY A 415 11.69 8.14 31.71
N SER A 416 12.92 7.65 31.76
CA SER A 416 13.63 7.36 33.02
C SER A 416 14.42 8.53 33.60
N SER A 417 14.60 9.61 32.83
CA SER A 417 15.51 10.72 33.18
C SER A 417 14.97 11.72 34.22
N ASN A 418 13.72 11.61 34.69
CA ASN A 418 13.03 12.61 35.54
C ASN A 418 13.13 14.06 35.01
N SER A 419 13.49 14.26 33.74
CA SER A 419 13.78 15.56 33.13
C SER A 419 12.54 16.35 32.75
N GLY A 420 11.36 15.71 32.78
CA GLY A 420 10.12 16.26 32.23
C GLY A 420 10.03 16.15 30.70
N THR A 421 11.07 15.67 30.03
CA THR A 421 11.11 15.46 28.58
C THR A 421 10.58 14.07 28.22
N SER A 422 9.75 13.99 27.18
CA SER A 422 9.12 12.75 26.72
C SER A 422 9.16 12.63 25.19
N CYS A 423 8.73 11.47 24.69
CA CYS A 423 8.51 11.24 23.27
C CYS A 423 7.10 11.66 22.79
N ASP A 424 6.33 12.41 23.59
CA ASP A 424 4.96 12.79 23.21
C ASP A 424 4.92 13.66 21.95
N ALA A 425 5.94 14.49 21.72
CA ALA A 425 6.05 15.34 20.53
C ALA A 425 6.14 14.53 19.22
N ILE A 426 6.66 13.30 19.26
CA ILE A 426 6.84 12.43 18.09
C ILE A 426 5.83 11.26 18.05
N GLY A 427 5.05 11.11 19.12
CA GLY A 427 4.03 10.07 19.28
C GLY A 427 2.66 10.50 18.75
N GLY A 428 1.76 9.53 18.63
CA GLY A 428 0.36 9.75 18.27
C GLY A 428 -0.53 8.66 18.85
N ASN A 429 -1.75 9.02 19.21
CA ASN A 429 -2.74 8.10 19.77
C ASN A 429 -4.04 8.21 18.96
N GLY A 430 -4.31 7.19 18.15
CA GLY A 430 -5.50 7.16 17.30
C GLY A 430 -6.80 6.83 18.04
N THR A 431 -6.75 6.47 19.32
CA THR A 431 -7.95 6.38 20.17
C THR A 431 -8.26 7.73 20.80
N ALA A 432 -7.27 8.40 21.39
CA ALA A 432 -7.48 9.73 21.95
C ALA A 432 -7.62 10.83 20.87
N GLY A 433 -7.20 10.55 19.63
CA GLY A 433 -7.18 11.54 18.55
C GLY A 433 -6.14 12.64 18.79
N THR A 434 -5.05 12.31 19.49
CA THR A 434 -4.00 13.26 19.88
C THR A 434 -2.69 12.93 19.19
N TYR A 435 -2.10 13.93 18.54
CA TYR A 435 -0.90 13.77 17.72
C TYR A 435 0.13 14.83 18.11
N GLY A 436 1.35 14.40 18.41
CA GLY A 436 2.45 15.32 18.70
C GLY A 436 2.83 16.16 17.48
N GLN A 437 3.43 17.33 17.71
CA GLN A 437 3.80 18.29 16.66
C GLN A 437 4.81 17.76 15.62
N LEU A 438 5.47 16.62 15.89
CA LEU A 438 6.39 15.92 14.98
C LEU A 438 5.93 14.47 14.72
N SER A 439 4.68 14.12 15.06
CA SER A 439 4.16 12.76 14.91
C SER A 439 4.13 12.29 13.45
N PHE A 440 4.06 13.24 12.52
CA PHE A 440 4.04 13.00 11.09
C PHE A 440 5.45 12.93 10.48
N CYS A 441 6.53 13.19 11.23
CA CYS A 441 7.88 13.09 10.68
C CYS A 441 8.33 11.63 10.50
N SER A 442 9.31 11.42 9.62
CA SER A 442 9.88 10.09 9.38
C SER A 442 10.49 9.49 10.66
N PRO A 443 10.52 8.15 10.80
CA PRO A 443 11.13 7.50 11.97
C PRO A 443 12.57 7.93 12.25
N ALA A 444 13.36 8.25 11.22
CA ALA A 444 14.73 8.76 11.38
C ALA A 444 14.78 10.15 12.04
N ILE A 445 13.84 11.05 11.69
CA ILE A 445 13.72 12.37 12.32
C ILE A 445 13.18 12.23 13.75
N LYS A 446 12.21 11.32 13.96
CA LYS A 446 11.72 10.99 15.31
C LYS A 446 12.85 10.49 16.22
N LEU A 447 13.72 9.63 15.71
CA LEU A 447 14.90 9.17 16.45
C LEU A 447 15.90 10.29 16.68
N SER A 448 16.17 11.12 15.67
CA SER A 448 17.02 12.31 15.83
C SER A 448 16.50 13.25 16.93
N TYR A 449 15.17 13.39 17.04
CA TYR A 449 14.53 14.16 18.10
C TYR A 449 14.78 13.54 19.48
N ALA A 450 14.51 12.24 19.65
CA ALA A 450 14.68 11.56 20.93
C ALA A 450 16.15 11.58 21.40
N MET A 451 17.10 11.39 20.47
CA MET A 451 18.53 11.48 20.76
C MET A 451 18.96 12.91 21.11
N SER A 452 18.42 13.93 20.42
CA SER A 452 18.72 15.34 20.70
C SER A 452 18.19 15.76 22.07
N ALA A 453 16.97 15.36 22.41
CA ALA A 453 16.38 15.56 23.73
C ALA A 453 17.24 14.93 24.84
N TYR A 454 17.81 13.75 24.59
CA TYR A 454 18.75 13.11 25.53
C TYR A 454 20.08 13.88 25.63
N TYR A 455 20.61 14.36 24.50
CA TYR A 455 21.82 15.18 24.46
C TYR A 455 21.65 16.49 25.25
N GLU A 456 20.50 17.16 25.17
CA GLU A 456 20.24 18.40 25.92
C GLU A 456 20.34 18.20 27.45
N PHE A 457 19.90 17.05 27.94
CA PHE A 457 20.05 16.70 29.36
C PHE A 457 21.49 16.33 29.75
N ASN A 458 22.27 15.75 28.82
CA ASN A 458 23.64 15.32 29.03
C ASN A 458 24.56 15.77 27.87
N PRO A 459 24.96 17.06 27.81
CA PRO A 459 25.54 17.67 26.61
C PRO A 459 27.04 17.39 26.44
N ILE A 460 27.43 16.12 26.50
CA ILE A 460 28.78 15.66 26.17
C ILE A 460 28.82 15.13 24.72
N PRO A 461 29.95 15.28 23.99
CA PRO A 461 30.02 14.90 22.58
C PRO A 461 29.58 13.47 22.26
N SER A 462 29.81 12.51 23.17
CA SER A 462 29.43 11.10 23.00
C SER A 462 27.94 10.82 23.23
N SER A 463 27.15 11.76 23.75
CA SER A 463 25.72 11.53 24.00
C SER A 463 24.89 11.37 22.74
N CYS A 464 25.38 11.84 21.59
CA CYS A 464 24.74 11.61 20.28
C CYS A 464 25.20 10.32 19.58
N ASP A 465 26.17 9.58 20.10
CA ASP A 465 26.79 8.47 19.35
C ASP A 465 25.84 7.28 19.15
N PHE A 466 25.12 6.88 20.20
CA PHE A 466 24.18 5.74 20.18
C PHE A 466 24.77 4.48 19.53
N GLY A 467 26.02 4.16 19.85
CA GLY A 467 26.73 3.00 19.31
C GLY A 467 27.15 3.19 17.85
N GLY A 468 27.53 4.42 17.49
CA GLY A 468 27.91 4.81 16.14
C GLY A 468 26.74 4.93 15.14
N ASN A 469 25.51 5.09 15.62
CA ASN A 469 24.30 5.20 14.79
C ASN A 469 23.84 6.64 14.56
N ALA A 470 24.39 7.58 15.32
CA ALA A 470 24.10 8.99 15.16
C ALA A 470 25.35 9.84 15.41
N THR A 471 25.29 11.10 14.99
CA THR A 471 26.40 12.05 15.08
C THR A 471 25.91 13.40 15.59
N LEU A 472 26.80 14.13 16.25
CA LEU A 472 26.54 15.49 16.68
C LEU A 472 26.60 16.44 15.48
N SER A 473 25.54 17.23 15.29
CA SER A 473 25.46 18.23 14.24
C SER A 473 26.50 19.34 14.42
N SER A 474 27.12 19.76 13.32
CA SER A 474 27.93 20.99 13.28
C SER A 474 27.09 22.25 13.46
N ASN A 475 25.80 22.19 13.11
CA ASN A 475 24.85 23.30 13.13
C ASN A 475 23.89 23.24 14.33
N ARG A 476 24.24 22.45 15.35
CA ARG A 476 23.36 22.25 16.52
C ARG A 476 23.04 23.58 17.23
N PRO A 477 21.86 23.68 17.85
CA PRO A 477 21.56 24.77 18.79
C PRO A 477 22.60 24.86 19.92
N ASN A 478 22.91 26.07 20.39
CA ASN A 478 23.86 26.26 21.50
C ASN A 478 23.21 25.95 22.86
N THR A 479 21.90 26.11 22.96
CA THR A 479 21.11 25.91 24.18
C THR A 479 19.78 25.20 23.85
N ALA A 480 19.13 24.63 24.86
CA ALA A 480 17.79 24.06 24.72
C ALA A 480 16.74 25.13 24.34
N GLN A 481 16.94 26.38 24.77
CA GLN A 481 16.09 27.51 24.38
C GLN A 481 16.25 27.85 22.89
N ASP A 482 17.47 27.78 22.35
CA ASP A 482 17.71 27.94 20.92
C ASP A 482 17.04 26.82 20.12
N ALA A 483 17.14 25.57 20.60
CA ALA A 483 16.50 24.40 19.99
C ALA A 483 14.97 24.57 19.95
N THR A 484 14.37 24.95 21.07
CA THR A 484 12.93 25.21 21.18
C THR A 484 12.48 26.34 20.25
N SER A 485 13.26 27.42 20.18
CA SER A 485 12.95 28.57 19.33
C SER A 485 13.05 28.22 17.84
N ALA A 486 14.07 27.44 17.44
CA ALA A 486 14.22 26.95 16.08
C ALA A 486 13.07 26.00 15.70
N ALA A 487 12.71 25.05 16.58
CA ALA A 487 11.58 24.16 16.36
C ALA A 487 10.26 24.93 16.18
N ALA A 488 9.98 25.89 17.06
CA ALA A 488 8.79 26.74 16.97
C ALA A 488 8.76 27.55 15.66
N SER A 489 9.90 28.07 15.22
CA SER A 489 10.00 28.78 13.93
C SER A 489 9.73 27.87 12.73
N CYS A 490 10.18 26.61 12.77
CA CYS A 490 9.90 25.64 11.72
C CYS A 490 8.41 25.24 11.72
N LEU A 491 7.85 24.94 12.88
CA LEU A 491 6.44 24.55 13.04
C LEU A 491 5.47 25.68 12.65
N ALA A 492 5.88 26.95 12.80
CA ALA A 492 5.08 28.08 12.35
C ALA A 492 4.88 28.15 10.82
N SER A 493 5.63 27.36 10.04
CA SER A 493 5.44 27.24 8.59
C SER A 493 4.36 26.22 8.19
N GLU A 494 3.90 25.39 9.13
CA GLU A 494 2.82 24.43 8.88
C GLU A 494 1.52 25.18 8.54
N PRO A 495 0.80 24.77 7.48
CA PRO A 495 -0.51 25.35 7.15
C PRO A 495 -1.48 25.29 8.33
N SER A 496 -2.30 26.33 8.49
CA SER A 496 -3.27 26.40 9.60
C SER A 496 -4.20 25.18 9.60
N GLY A 497 -4.26 24.48 10.73
CA GLY A 497 -5.05 23.25 10.88
C GLY A 497 -4.34 21.97 10.43
N GLY A 498 -3.09 22.06 9.95
CA GLY A 498 -2.25 20.91 9.61
C GLY A 498 -2.74 20.06 8.44
N VAL A 499 -3.75 20.52 7.69
CA VAL A 499 -4.32 19.79 6.54
C VAL A 499 -4.09 20.61 5.28
N PHE A 500 -3.41 20.02 4.31
CA PHE A 500 -3.12 20.65 3.03
C PHE A 500 -3.04 19.60 1.92
N THR A 501 -2.95 20.06 0.67
CA THR A 501 -2.73 19.16 -0.47
C THR A 501 -1.25 18.82 -0.55
N PRO A 502 -0.84 17.56 -0.33
CA PRO A 502 0.56 17.18 -0.45
C PRO A 502 1.01 17.30 -1.91
N SER A 503 2.32 17.41 -2.10
CA SER A 503 2.96 17.42 -3.41
C SER A 503 3.97 16.29 -3.50
N ALA A 504 4.31 15.86 -4.72
CA ALA A 504 5.46 14.99 -4.92
C ALA A 504 6.70 15.62 -4.30
N SER A 505 7.43 14.82 -3.52
CA SER A 505 8.77 15.17 -3.08
C SER A 505 9.61 15.45 -4.34
N GLY A 506 10.20 16.65 -4.44
CA GLY A 506 11.17 16.95 -5.49
C GLY A 506 12.30 15.91 -5.47
N PRO A 507 12.99 15.67 -6.60
CA PRO A 507 14.11 14.72 -6.62
C PRO A 507 15.08 15.09 -5.50
N SER A 508 15.36 14.15 -4.60
CA SER A 508 16.28 14.32 -3.48
C SER A 508 17.57 14.97 -4.01
N GLY A 509 17.70 16.26 -3.77
CA GLY A 509 18.83 17.03 -4.24
C GLY A 509 20.05 16.53 -3.50
N THR A 510 20.89 15.75 -4.18
CA THR A 510 22.29 15.59 -3.80
C THR A 510 22.83 16.99 -3.58
N ALA A 511 23.23 17.32 -2.36
CA ALA A 511 23.86 18.58 -2.01
C ALA A 511 25.08 18.77 -2.92
N THR A 512 24.89 19.48 -4.02
CA THR A 512 25.98 19.89 -4.90
C THR A 512 26.47 21.21 -4.33
N SER A 513 27.60 21.11 -3.64
CA SER A 513 28.40 22.25 -3.22
C SER A 513 28.59 23.19 -4.40
N THR A 514 27.98 24.37 -4.33
CA THR A 514 28.26 25.50 -5.21
C THR A 514 29.66 26.00 -4.91
N ASN A 515 30.65 25.43 -5.58
CA ASN A 515 31.96 26.06 -5.75
C ASN A 515 31.90 26.98 -6.97
N SER A 516 31.84 28.28 -6.69
CA SER A 516 32.14 29.32 -7.67
C SER A 516 33.60 29.21 -8.11
N ALA A 517 33.86 28.96 -9.40
CA ALA A 517 35.14 29.28 -10.01
C ALA A 517 35.04 29.46 -11.53
N SER A 518 35.16 30.73 -11.93
CA SER A 518 35.79 31.28 -13.14
C SER A 518 35.81 30.47 -14.45
N THR A 519 35.16 31.06 -15.44
CA THR A 519 35.39 30.94 -16.88
C THR A 519 36.88 30.92 -17.27
N SER A 520 37.27 29.88 -18.01
CA SER A 520 38.34 29.96 -19.02
C SER A 520 38.11 28.91 -20.10
N ALA A 521 37.93 29.38 -21.32
CA ALA A 521 37.75 28.59 -22.52
C ALA A 521 39.08 27.97 -22.98
N ARG A 522 39.06 26.71 -23.47
CA ARG A 522 39.73 26.30 -24.71
C ARG A 522 39.49 24.83 -25.12
N THR A 523 38.99 24.70 -26.35
CA THR A 523 39.35 23.74 -27.43
C THR A 523 39.28 22.21 -27.23
N THR A 524 38.28 21.64 -27.90
CA THR A 524 38.32 20.48 -28.83
C THR A 524 39.55 19.57 -28.88
N ALA A 525 39.34 18.27 -28.66
CA ALA A 525 39.84 17.21 -29.53
C ALA A 525 38.99 15.94 -29.36
N ALA A 526 38.54 15.39 -30.49
CA ALA A 526 37.83 14.13 -30.60
C ALA A 526 38.83 12.97 -30.66
N THR A 527 38.51 11.85 -30.00
CA THR A 527 39.01 10.53 -30.42
C THR A 527 38.04 9.43 -30.00
N SER A 528 37.62 8.67 -31.01
CA SER A 528 36.87 7.43 -30.96
C SER A 528 37.74 6.26 -30.50
N SER A 529 37.19 5.32 -29.72
CA SER A 529 37.36 3.87 -29.96
C SER A 529 36.55 3.01 -28.98
N GLN A 530 35.65 2.23 -29.57
CA GLN A 530 35.38 0.79 -29.38
C GLN A 530 35.15 0.18 -27.99
N ALA A 531 34.06 -0.59 -27.99
CA ALA A 531 33.64 -1.57 -27.01
C ALA A 531 34.62 -2.73 -26.81
N SER A 532 34.64 -3.26 -25.59
CA SER A 532 34.78 -4.69 -25.36
C SER A 532 34.16 -5.10 -24.03
N SER A 533 33.56 -6.28 -24.08
CA SER A 533 32.86 -7.02 -23.04
C SER A 533 33.82 -7.80 -22.13
N SER A 534 33.55 -7.76 -20.83
CA SER A 534 33.95 -8.75 -19.82
C SER A 534 33.10 -8.45 -18.57
N GLY A 535 32.31 -9.32 -17.97
CA GLY A 535 32.51 -10.75 -17.80
C GLY A 535 33.34 -10.97 -16.52
N GLU A 536 32.83 -10.58 -15.35
CA GLU A 536 33.48 -10.90 -14.07
C GLU A 536 32.54 -11.59 -13.09
N ARG A 537 33.08 -12.69 -12.56
CA ARG A 537 32.52 -13.62 -11.60
C ARG A 537 32.65 -13.01 -10.21
N LEU A 538 31.56 -12.99 -9.43
CA LEU A 538 31.63 -12.69 -8.00
C LEU A 538 32.26 -13.88 -7.26
N SER A 539 33.45 -13.68 -6.70
CA SER A 539 34.03 -14.51 -5.65
C SER A 539 33.51 -14.03 -4.29
N VAL A 540 32.80 -14.91 -3.60
CA VAL A 540 32.32 -14.74 -2.22
C VAL A 540 33.41 -15.21 -1.27
N GLU A 541 34.14 -14.30 -0.64
CA GLU A 541 34.82 -14.55 0.64
C GLU A 541 34.95 -13.23 1.43
N GLY A 542 34.53 -13.25 2.70
CA GLY A 542 35.08 -12.35 3.70
C GLY A 542 34.14 -11.39 4.42
N VAL A 543 33.12 -11.88 5.15
CA VAL A 543 32.66 -11.22 6.39
C VAL A 543 32.16 -12.29 7.38
N LEU A 544 33.09 -12.86 8.15
CA LEU A 544 32.80 -13.58 9.39
C LEU A 544 33.69 -13.00 10.48
N GLY A 545 33.11 -12.17 11.33
CA GLY A 545 33.83 -11.61 12.46
C GLY A 545 32.96 -10.68 13.29
N ARG A 546 32.76 -11.08 14.55
CA ARG A 546 32.26 -10.29 15.69
C ARG A 546 30.73 -10.32 15.93
N TRP A 547 30.25 -11.42 16.50
CA TRP A 547 29.22 -11.37 17.55
C TRP A 547 29.50 -12.48 18.58
N LEU A 548 30.02 -12.06 19.73
CA LEU A 548 30.19 -12.88 20.93
C LEU A 548 30.02 -11.94 22.12
N GLY A 549 28.92 -12.09 22.87
CA GLY A 549 28.75 -11.44 24.17
C GLY A 549 27.35 -10.93 24.45
N MET A 550 26.44 -11.82 24.86
CA MET A 550 25.69 -11.73 26.13
C MET A 550 24.64 -12.84 26.16
N GLY A 551 25.02 -13.96 26.77
CA GLY A 551 24.10 -15.00 27.22
C GLY A 551 23.94 -14.91 28.73
N VAL A 552 22.74 -14.56 29.18
CA VAL A 552 22.18 -14.84 30.51
C VAL A 552 20.70 -15.11 30.18
N GLY A 553 20.11 -16.29 30.37
CA GLY A 553 20.29 -17.28 31.41
C GLY A 553 18.96 -17.38 32.17
N LEU A 554 17.92 -17.95 31.54
CA LEU A 554 16.65 -18.26 32.19
C LEU A 554 16.21 -19.67 31.78
N LEU A 555 16.48 -20.64 32.67
CA LEU A 555 15.88 -21.97 32.66
C LEU A 555 14.40 -21.83 33.01
N GLY A 556 13.53 -22.20 32.07
CA GLY A 556 12.09 -22.41 32.29
C GLY A 556 11.74 -23.86 32.00
N VAL A 557 11.24 -24.56 33.01
CA VAL A 557 10.87 -25.97 33.02
C VAL A 557 9.69 -26.24 32.10
N PHE A 558 9.84 -27.18 31.16
CA PHE A 558 8.74 -27.74 30.37
C PHE A 558 7.91 -28.72 31.21
N ILE A 559 6.63 -28.41 31.43
CA ILE A 559 5.59 -29.39 31.74
C ILE A 559 4.43 -29.13 30.78
N GLY A 560 4.05 -30.16 30.03
CA GLY A 560 3.09 -30.09 28.95
C GLY A 560 1.62 -30.23 29.34
N GLY A 561 0.80 -30.19 28.29
CA GLY A 561 -0.66 -30.32 28.26
C GLY A 561 -1.17 -29.33 27.21
N GLY A 562 -1.65 -29.70 26.02
CA GLY A 562 -2.49 -30.85 25.69
C GLY A 562 -3.94 -30.36 25.58
N LEU A 563 -4.38 -30.13 24.33
CA LEU A 563 -5.76 -30.11 23.82
C LEU A 563 -6.84 -29.35 24.62
N LEU A 564 -7.58 -28.47 23.93
CA LEU A 564 -9.01 -28.69 23.64
C LEU A 564 -9.57 -27.61 22.72
N PHE A 565 -10.12 -28.08 21.61
CA PHE A 565 -11.13 -27.42 20.79
C PHE A 565 -12.37 -27.12 21.63
N LEU A 566 -12.95 -25.94 21.44
CA LEU A 566 -14.39 -25.71 21.24
C LEU A 566 -14.58 -24.36 20.54
#